data_AF-A0A1M6JFB1-F1
#
_entry.id   AF-A0A1M6JFB1-F1
#
_cell.length_a   1.000
_cell.length_b   1.000
_cell.length_c   1.000
_cell.angle_alpha   90.00
_cell.angle_beta   90.00
_cell.angle_gamma   90.00
#
_symmetry.space_group_name_H-M   'P 1'
#
loop_
_entity.id
_entity.type
_entity.pdbx_description
1 polymer ?
#
loop_
_entity_poly.entity_id
_entity_poly.type
_entity_poly.pdbx_seq_one_letter_code
_entity_poly.pdbx_strand_id
1 'polypeptide(L)'
;MDFSAIVIIVIIGLGLAIRLMAGACDKERIANHIRSMDGELVDKRWDPFGPGWYGEKNARIYEIDYKDRDGHLHRAHVKTSMLSGVYLTNDHIIKRVSSPSLAEEKADLLKRLAEIERLEGNPAD
;
A
#
# COMPACT_ATOMS: atom_id res chain seq x y z
N MET A 1 -3.08 -13.21 44.45
CA MET A 1 -3.34 -12.05 43.57
C MET A 1 -4.63 -11.43 44.03
N ASP A 2 -4.59 -10.14 44.37
CA ASP A 2 -5.77 -9.43 44.84
C ASP A 2 -6.79 -9.33 43.70
N PHE A 3 -8.08 -9.43 44.02
CA PHE A 3 -9.17 -9.35 43.04
C PHE A 3 -9.06 -8.08 42.15
N SER A 4 -8.62 -6.97 42.74
CA SER A 4 -8.30 -5.72 42.05
C SER A 4 -7.20 -5.88 40.99
N ALA A 5 -6.13 -6.63 41.28
CA ALA A 5 -5.05 -6.88 40.34
C ALA A 5 -5.54 -7.70 39.12
N ILE A 6 -6.41 -8.69 39.35
CA ILE A 6 -7.03 -9.47 38.28
C ILE A 6 -7.88 -8.58 37.38
N VAL A 7 -8.71 -7.71 37.95
CA VAL A 7 -9.54 -6.76 37.20
C VAL A 7 -8.69 -5.80 36.36
N ILE A 8 -7.60 -5.26 36.92
CA ILE A 8 -6.68 -4.37 36.20
C ILE A 8 -6.05 -5.08 35.00
N ILE A 9 -5.57 -6.32 35.19
CA ILE A 9 -4.98 -7.12 34.10
C ILE A 9 -5.99 -7.37 32.99
N VAL A 10 -7.23 -7.72 33.33
CA VAL A 10 -8.31 -7.94 32.36
C VAL A 10 -8.62 -6.67 31.57
N ILE A 11 -8.73 -5.52 32.23
CA ILE A 11 -8.99 -4.22 31.57
C ILE A 11 -7.86 -3.86 30.61
N ILE A 12 -6.60 -4.01 31.04
CA ILE A 12 -5.44 -3.76 30.19
C ILE A 12 -5.44 -4.70 28.98
N GLY A 13 -5.68 -5.99 29.21
CA GLY A 13 -5.76 -7.00 28.15
C GLY A 13 -6.86 -6.68 27.13
N LEU A 14 -8.05 -6.30 27.61
CA LEU A 14 -9.16 -5.91 26.74
C LEU A 14 -8.84 -4.63 25.95
N GLY A 15 -8.24 -3.63 26.58
CA GLY A 15 -7.83 -2.40 25.91
C GLY A 15 -6.80 -2.64 24.80
N LEU A 16 -5.83 -3.52 25.05
CA LEU A 16 -4.84 -3.93 24.05
C LEU A 16 -5.50 -4.70 22.90
N ALA A 17 -6.43 -5.62 23.19
CA ALA A 17 -7.15 -6.36 22.17
C ALA A 17 -7.97 -5.42 21.25
N ILE A 18 -8.71 -4.48 21.83
CA ILE A 18 -9.48 -3.48 21.07
C ILE A 18 -8.54 -2.65 20.19
N ARG A 19 -7.38 -2.22 20.72
CA ARG A 19 -6.40 -1.44 19.96
C ARG A 19 -5.85 -2.22 18.75
N LEU A 20 -5.51 -3.50 18.92
CA LEU A 20 -5.01 -4.35 17.84
C LEU A 20 -6.06 -4.59 16.77
N MET A 21 -7.30 -4.93 17.17
CA MET A 21 -8.41 -5.14 16.25
C MET A 21 -8.71 -3.89 15.42
N ALA A 22 -8.71 -2.73 16.06
CA ALA A 22 -8.97 -1.49 15.37
C ALA A 22 -7.84 -1.16 14.37
N GLY A 23 -6.57 -1.47 14.68
CA GLY A 23 -5.46 -1.31 13.73
C GLY A 23 -5.53 -2.26 12.53
N ALA A 24 -6.13 -3.44 12.71
CA ALA A 24 -6.42 -4.38 11.62
C ALA A 24 -7.52 -3.83 10.69
N CYS A 25 -8.61 -3.30 11.25
CA CYS A 25 -9.66 -2.63 10.47
C CYS A 25 -9.12 -1.47 9.64
N ASP A 26 -8.18 -0.69 10.19
CA ASP A 26 -7.56 0.41 9.45
C ASP A 26 -6.74 -0.08 8.26
N LYS A 27 -6.09 -1.26 8.35
CA LYS A 27 -5.37 -1.85 7.20
C LYS A 27 -6.33 -2.09 6.04
N GLU A 28 -7.49 -2.67 6.32
CA GLU A 28 -8.47 -3.00 5.29
C GLU A 28 -9.10 -1.73 4.69
N ARG A 29 -9.43 -0.74 5.52
CA ARG A 29 -9.94 0.56 5.05
C ARG A 29 -8.95 1.26 4.13
N ILE A 30 -7.67 1.31 4.50
CA ILE A 30 -6.62 1.91 3.68
C ILE A 30 -6.46 1.11 2.38
N ALA A 31 -6.36 -0.21 2.45
CA ALA A 31 -6.21 -1.05 1.26
C ALA A 31 -7.39 -0.91 0.29
N ASN A 32 -8.62 -0.84 0.80
CA ASN A 32 -9.81 -0.61 -0.02
C ASN A 32 -9.79 0.77 -0.68
N HIS A 33 -9.33 1.80 0.03
CA HIS A 33 -9.19 3.14 -0.52
C HIS A 33 -8.11 3.19 -1.62
N ILE A 34 -6.95 2.58 -1.40
CA ILE A 34 -5.89 2.48 -2.43
C ILE A 34 -6.39 1.70 -3.66
N ARG A 35 -7.09 0.57 -3.47
CA ARG A 35 -7.70 -0.19 -4.57
C ARG A 35 -8.74 0.60 -5.35
N SER A 36 -9.48 1.49 -4.70
CA SER A 36 -10.45 2.36 -5.38
C SER A 36 -9.79 3.39 -6.32
N MET A 37 -8.48 3.61 -6.18
CA MET A 37 -7.65 4.45 -7.05
C MET A 37 -6.82 3.61 -8.04
N ASP A 38 -7.23 2.36 -8.30
CA ASP A 38 -6.48 1.38 -9.10
C ASP A 38 -5.05 1.10 -8.60
N GLY A 39 -4.80 1.33 -7.31
CA GLY A 39 -3.51 1.10 -6.69
C GLY A 39 -3.43 -0.19 -5.87
N GLU A 40 -2.22 -0.56 -5.47
CA GLU A 40 -1.93 -1.69 -4.59
C GLU A 40 -1.17 -1.24 -3.35
N LEU A 41 -1.72 -1.46 -2.15
CA LEU A 41 -1.03 -1.17 -0.90
C LEU A 41 0.12 -2.17 -0.68
N VAL A 42 1.35 -1.67 -0.58
CA VAL A 42 2.57 -2.47 -0.41
C VAL A 42 2.95 -2.59 1.07
N ASP A 43 3.04 -1.46 1.77
CA ASP A 43 3.42 -1.42 3.18
C ASP A 43 2.62 -0.36 3.96
N LYS A 44 2.51 -0.56 5.28
CA LYS A 44 1.86 0.36 6.21
C LYS A 44 2.64 0.43 7.51
N ARG A 45 3.09 1.64 7.87
CA ARG A 45 3.76 1.95 9.12
C ARG A 45 2.93 2.92 9.95
N TRP A 46 2.83 2.66 11.25
CA TRP A 46 2.10 3.56 12.14
C TRP A 46 2.96 4.80 12.43
N ASP A 47 2.40 5.98 12.17
CA ASP A 47 3.06 7.26 12.41
C ASP A 47 2.14 8.16 13.26
N PRO A 48 2.20 8.07 14.59
CA PRO A 48 1.32 8.82 15.48
C PRO A 48 1.49 10.35 15.42
N PHE A 49 2.62 10.83 14.88
CA PHE A 49 2.95 12.25 14.82
C PHE A 49 3.07 12.77 13.38
N GLY A 50 2.53 12.02 12.43
CA GLY A 50 2.51 12.42 11.03
C GLY A 50 1.70 13.69 10.77
N PRO A 51 1.67 14.16 9.51
CA PRO A 51 1.01 15.39 9.11
C PRO A 51 -0.47 15.42 9.55
N GLY A 52 -0.87 16.51 10.22
CA GLY A 52 -2.25 16.69 10.68
C GLY A 52 -2.63 15.92 11.95
N TRP A 53 -1.65 15.53 12.78
CA TRP A 53 -1.85 14.89 14.09
C TRP A 53 -2.52 15.80 15.14
N TYR A 54 -2.34 17.13 15.03
CA TYR A 54 -2.90 18.09 15.98
C TYR A 54 -4.37 18.42 15.63
N GLY A 55 -5.29 18.20 16.59
CA GLY A 55 -6.68 18.69 16.52
C GLY A 55 -7.78 17.62 16.39
N GLU A 56 -7.47 16.35 16.10
CA GLU A 56 -8.49 15.29 15.99
C GLU A 56 -8.19 14.13 16.95
N LYS A 57 -8.93 14.05 18.06
CA LYS A 57 -8.67 13.15 19.21
C LYS A 57 -8.58 11.66 18.86
N ASN A 58 -9.17 11.22 17.75
CA ASN A 58 -9.28 9.80 17.37
C ASN A 58 -8.68 9.49 16.00
N ALA A 59 -7.96 10.42 15.38
CA ALA A 59 -7.31 10.15 14.10
C ALA A 59 -6.10 9.24 14.29
N ARG A 60 -5.96 8.24 13.41
CA ARG A 60 -4.74 7.42 13.32
C ARG A 60 -4.06 7.71 12.02
N ILE A 61 -2.80 8.08 12.11
CA ILE A 61 -1.97 8.42 10.98
C ILE A 61 -1.02 7.26 10.72
N TYR A 62 -0.89 6.91 9.46
CA TYR A 62 0.02 5.90 8.97
C TYR A 62 0.82 6.48 7.81
N GLU A 63 2.07 6.10 7.70
CA GLU A 63 2.81 6.22 6.46
C GLU A 63 2.58 4.93 5.65
N ILE A 64 2.32 5.07 4.36
CA ILE A 64 2.04 3.95 3.46
C ILE A 64 2.93 4.03 2.23
N ASP A 65 3.33 2.85 1.76
CA ASP A 65 3.90 2.68 0.44
C ASP A 65 2.86 1.94 -0.42
N TYR A 66 2.57 2.44 -1.61
CA TYR A 66 1.61 1.81 -2.53
C TYR A 66 2.07 1.93 -3.98
N LYS A 67 1.61 1.04 -4.85
CA LYS A 67 1.82 1.14 -6.29
C LYS A 67 0.64 1.81 -6.97
N ASP A 68 0.91 2.69 -7.90
CA ASP A 68 -0.12 3.22 -8.81
C ASP A 68 -0.44 2.23 -9.94
N ARG A 69 -1.38 2.61 -10.81
CA ARG A 69 -1.78 1.83 -11.99
C ARG A 69 -0.63 1.59 -12.97
N ASP A 70 0.33 2.51 -13.05
CA ASP A 70 1.50 2.44 -13.92
C ASP A 70 2.64 1.62 -13.28
N GLY A 71 2.44 1.15 -12.05
CA GLY A 71 3.40 0.37 -11.28
C GLY A 71 4.45 1.21 -10.55
N HIS A 72 4.39 2.54 -10.59
CA HIS A 72 5.26 3.40 -9.80
C HIS A 72 4.99 3.20 -8.30
N LEU A 73 6.05 3.22 -7.50
CA LEU A 73 5.94 3.16 -6.05
C LEU A 73 5.83 4.57 -5.46
N HIS A 74 4.75 4.81 -4.74
CA HIS A 74 4.42 6.03 -4.03
C HIS A 74 4.61 5.85 -2.53
N ARG A 75 4.96 6.95 -1.85
CA ARG A 75 4.89 7.10 -0.40
C ARG A 75 3.93 8.22 -0.06
N ALA A 76 2.98 7.93 0.81
CA ALA A 76 2.02 8.92 1.29
C ALA A 76 1.75 8.74 2.78
N HIS A 77 1.23 9.78 3.41
CA HIS A 77 0.64 9.68 4.74
C HIS A 77 -0.86 9.55 4.61
N VAL A 78 -1.43 8.59 5.31
CA VAL A 78 -2.86 8.35 5.35
C VAL A 78 -3.40 8.60 6.75
N LYS A 79 -4.43 9.43 6.82
CA LYS A 79 -5.19 9.69 8.03
C LYS A 79 -6.47 8.89 7.98
N THR A 80 -6.69 8.07 9.00
CA THR A 80 -7.92 7.29 9.18
C THR A 80 -8.70 7.87 10.36
N SER A 81 -9.98 8.17 10.12
CA SER A 81 -10.92 8.64 11.14
C SER A 81 -12.26 7.93 10.94
N MET A 82 -12.94 7.60 12.05
CA MET A 82 -14.22 6.90 11.99
C MET A 82 -15.34 7.77 11.38
N LEU A 83 -15.21 9.10 11.45
CA LEU A 83 -16.21 10.05 10.95
C LEU A 83 -15.84 10.63 9.58
N SER A 84 -14.56 10.98 9.37
CA SER A 84 -14.10 11.71 8.16
C SER A 84 -13.49 10.82 7.08
N GLY A 85 -13.40 9.51 7.30
CA GLY A 85 -12.97 8.55 6.27
C GLY A 85 -11.46 8.33 6.23
N VAL A 86 -10.93 8.17 5.00
CA VAL A 86 -9.51 7.93 4.70
C VAL A 86 -9.03 9.07 3.82
N TYR A 87 -7.95 9.75 4.22
CA TYR A 87 -7.41 10.90 3.51
C TYR A 87 -5.91 10.74 3.30
N LEU A 88 -5.43 10.94 2.06
CA LEU A 88 -4.02 10.90 1.71
C LEU A 88 -3.43 12.30 1.68
N THR A 89 -2.19 12.40 2.15
CA THR A 89 -1.38 13.63 2.12
C THR A 89 0.07 13.29 1.81
N ASN A 90 0.83 14.28 1.34
CA ASN A 90 2.26 14.14 1.05
C ASN A 90 2.60 12.97 0.14
N ASP A 91 1.74 12.72 -0.86
CA ASP A 91 1.99 11.71 -1.87
C ASP A 91 3.15 12.14 -2.78
N HIS A 92 4.16 11.27 -2.88
CA HIS A 92 5.29 11.44 -3.77
C HIS A 92 5.80 10.09 -4.27
N ILE A 93 6.26 10.08 -5.52
CA ILE A 93 6.83 8.90 -6.17
C ILE A 93 8.25 8.65 -5.61
N ILE A 94 8.46 7.48 -5.02
CA ILE A 94 9.77 7.03 -4.52
C ILE A 94 10.55 6.29 -5.62
N LYS A 95 9.83 5.51 -6.44
CA LYS A 95 10.45 4.70 -7.51
C LYS A 95 9.54 4.67 -8.72
N ARG A 96 10.07 5.11 -9.86
CA ARG A 96 9.42 4.91 -11.16
C ARG A 96 9.85 3.58 -11.73
N VAL A 97 8.88 2.75 -12.11
CA VAL A 97 9.11 1.67 -13.06
C VAL A 97 9.36 2.35 -14.41
N SER A 98 10.58 2.24 -14.94
CA SER A 98 10.79 2.65 -16.33
C SER A 98 10.12 1.61 -17.22
N SER A 99 9.01 1.96 -17.85
CA SER A 99 8.56 1.20 -19.01
C SER A 99 9.71 1.21 -20.02
N PRO A 100 10.07 0.05 -20.63
CA PRO A 100 11.00 0.07 -21.75
C PRO A 100 10.45 1.07 -22.78
N SER A 101 11.32 1.88 -23.36
CA SER A 101 10.85 2.84 -24.34
C SER A 101 10.16 2.09 -25.49
N LEU A 102 9.14 2.69 -26.10
CA LEU A 102 8.46 2.08 -27.26
C LEU A 102 9.45 1.66 -28.37
N ALA A 103 10.62 2.31 -28.43
CA ALA A 103 11.71 1.95 -29.34
C ALA A 103 12.41 0.64 -28.95
N GLU A 104 12.65 0.40 -27.66
CA GLU A 104 13.22 -0.85 -27.14
C GLU A 104 12.23 -2.01 -27.28
N GLU A 105 10.94 -1.78 -27.01
CA GLU A 105 9.90 -2.79 -27.19
C GLU A 105 9.71 -3.15 -28.67
N LYS A 106 9.70 -2.15 -29.56
CA LYS A 106 9.70 -2.39 -31.02
C LYS A 106 10.93 -3.18 -31.47
N ALA A 107 12.12 -2.87 -30.94
CA ALA A 107 13.34 -3.58 -31.30
C ALA A 107 13.32 -5.05 -30.84
N ASP A 108 12.82 -5.32 -29.63
CA ASP A 108 12.67 -6.69 -29.12
C ASP A 108 11.64 -7.49 -29.96
N LEU A 109 10.51 -6.87 -30.30
CA LEU A 109 9.48 -7.50 -31.13
C LEU A 109 10.00 -7.83 -32.54
N LEU A 110 10.74 -6.92 -33.17
CA LEU A 110 11.36 -7.18 -34.47
C LEU A 110 12.38 -8.33 -34.41
N LYS A 111 13.12 -8.43 -33.31
CA LYS A 111 14.08 -9.52 -33.10
C LYS A 111 13.37 -10.87 -32.97
N ARG A 112 12.27 -10.92 -32.22
CA ARG A 112 11.44 -12.14 -32.09
C ARG A 112 10.79 -12.54 -33.41
N LEU A 113 10.30 -11.57 -34.19
CA LEU A 113 9.74 -11.84 -35.52
C LEU A 113 10.78 -12.50 -36.43
N ALA A 114 11.99 -11.92 -36.49
CA ALA A 114 13.08 -12.45 -37.30
C ALA A 114 13.53 -13.85 -36.86
N GLU A 115 13.41 -14.17 -35.56
CA GLU A 115 13.70 -15.50 -35.03
C GLU A 115 12.62 -16.52 -35.43
N ILE A 116 11.34 -16.15 -35.36
CA ILE A 116 10.23 -16.98 -35.83
C ILE A 116 10.35 -17.25 -37.33
N GLU A 117 10.62 -16.22 -38.14
CA GLU A 117 10.82 -16.37 -39.59
C GLU A 117 11.99 -17.31 -39.94
N ARG A 118 13.07 -17.30 -39.14
CA ARG A 118 14.17 -18.26 -39.30
C ARG A 118 13.78 -19.68 -38.94
N LEU A 119 12.98 -19.87 -37.90
CA LEU A 119 12.52 -21.18 -37.46
C LEU A 119 11.51 -21.78 -38.44
N GLU A 120 10.62 -20.96 -39.01
CA GLU A 120 9.66 -21.37 -40.04
C GLU A 120 10.32 -21.57 -41.41
N GLY A 121 11.34 -20.78 -41.74
CA GLY A 121 12.10 -20.88 -42.98
C GLY A 121 13.13 -22.02 -43.01
N ASN A 122 13.35 -22.70 -41.88
CA ASN A 122 14.19 -23.90 -41.79
C ASN A 122 13.32 -25.10 -41.38
N PRO A 123 12.43 -25.60 -42.28
CA PRO A 123 11.80 -26.89 -42.04
C PRO A 123 12.95 -27.90 -41.92
N ALA A 124 12.99 -28.61 -40.79
CA ALA A 124 13.99 -29.64 -40.55
C ALA A 124 13.88 -30.71 -41.64
N ASP A 125 14.84 -30.69 -42.59
CA ASP A 125 15.18 -31.82 -43.46
C ASP A 125 15.98 -32.87 -42.67
#